data_AF-A0A2A4N4D8-F1
#
_entry.id   AF-A0A2A4N4D8-F1
#
_cell.length_a   1.000
_cell.length_b   1.000
_cell.length_c   1.000
_cell.angle_alpha   90.00
_cell.angle_beta   90.00
_cell.angle_gamma   90.00
#
_symmetry.space_group_name_H-M   'P 1'
#
loop_
_entity.id
_entity.type
_entity.pdbx_description
1 polymer ?
#
loop_
_entity_poly.entity_id
_entity_poly.type
_entity_poly.pdbx_seq_one_letter_code
_entity_poly.pdbx_strand_id
1 'polypeptide(L)'
;MSEIELLAKAIQGLQKSNELLLTKLKPESKKPVFITTDELKERWYCKYALIYSQMKKGLPSCKVSGTKMLFRLSVIEEWEKENF
;
A
#
# COMPACT_ATOMS: atom_id res chain seq x y z
N MET A 1 -22.59 43.93 -11.55
CA MET A 1 -22.06 42.58 -11.26
C MET A 1 -23.13 41.86 -10.47
N SER A 2 -23.64 40.74 -10.97
CA SER A 2 -24.77 40.02 -10.35
C SER A 2 -24.30 39.03 -9.28
N GLU A 3 -25.18 38.66 -8.35
CA GLU A 3 -24.90 37.64 -7.34
C GLU A 3 -24.46 36.30 -7.96
N ILE A 4 -24.98 35.98 -9.16
CA ILE A 4 -24.63 34.78 -9.92
C ILE A 4 -23.16 34.83 -10.37
N GLU A 5 -22.66 35.99 -10.80
CA GLU A 5 -21.25 36.15 -11.21
C GLU A 5 -20.30 36.06 -10.01
N LEU A 6 -20.73 36.54 -8.84
CA LEU A 6 -19.99 36.40 -7.58
C LEU A 6 -19.91 34.94 -7.13
N LEU A 7 -21.03 34.21 -7.22
CA LEU A 7 -21.08 32.79 -6.89
C LEU A 7 -20.17 31.97 -7.83
N ALA A 8 -20.21 32.24 -9.13
CA ALA A 8 -19.38 31.55 -10.11
C ALA A 8 -17.88 31.75 -9.85
N LYS A 9 -17.46 32.97 -9.48
CA LYS A 9 -16.07 33.26 -9.12
C LYS A 9 -15.64 32.55 -7.83
N ALA A 10 -16.52 32.48 -6.83
CA ALA A 10 -16.25 31.76 -5.59
C ALA A 10 -16.06 30.25 -5.84
N ILE A 11 -16.93 29.64 -6.66
CA ILE A 11 -16.82 28.22 -7.04
C ILE A 11 -15.51 27.96 -7.80
N GLN A 12 -15.14 28.81 -8.76
CA GLN A 12 -13.86 28.69 -9.47
C GLN A 12 -12.65 28.80 -8.52
N GLY A 13 -12.71 29.69 -7.53
CA GLY A 13 -11.66 29.82 -6.51
C GLY A 13 -11.50 28.56 -5.67
N LEU A 14 -12.62 27.97 -5.24
CA LEU A 14 -12.63 26.72 -4.47
C LEU A 14 -12.11 25.54 -5.29
N GLN A 15 -12.50 25.43 -6.56
CA GLN A 15 -12.02 24.38 -7.46
C GLN A 15 -10.49 24.44 -7.63
N LYS A 16 -9.94 25.64 -7.89
CA LYS A 16 -8.49 25.84 -7.99
C LYS A 16 -7.76 25.49 -6.69
N SER A 17 -8.36 25.83 -5.54
CA SER A 17 -7.76 25.50 -4.24
C SER A 17 -7.72 23.99 -4.00
N ASN A 18 -8.80 23.27 -4.34
CA ASN A 18 -8.83 21.80 -4.26
C ASN A 18 -7.81 21.14 -5.18
N GLU A 19 -7.66 21.62 -6.41
CA GLU A 19 -6.67 21.09 -7.36
C GLU A 19 -5.22 21.28 -6.85
N LEU A 20 -4.96 22.41 -6.18
CA LEU A 20 -3.67 22.71 -5.57
C LEU A 20 -3.38 21.87 -4.32
N LEU A 21 -4.41 21.50 -3.56
CA LEU A 21 -4.31 20.57 -2.44
C LEU A 21 -4.06 19.13 -2.91
N LEU A 22 -4.77 18.70 -3.96
CA LEU A 22 -4.61 17.37 -4.55
C LEU A 22 -3.24 17.19 -5.20
N THR A 23 -2.66 18.23 -5.79
CA THR A 23 -1.30 18.18 -6.35
C THR A 23 -0.20 18.21 -5.28
N LYS A 24 -0.45 18.85 -4.13
CA LYS A 24 0.45 18.79 -2.96
C LYS A 24 0.38 17.46 -2.22
N LEU A 25 -0.75 16.75 -2.32
CA LEU A 25 -0.86 15.33 -2.03
C LEU A 25 -0.19 14.53 -3.15
N LYS A 26 1.13 14.70 -3.33
CA LYS A 26 1.90 13.63 -3.96
C LYS A 26 1.59 12.35 -3.17
N PRO A 27 1.34 11.21 -3.82
CA PRO A 27 1.41 9.95 -3.09
C PRO A 27 2.81 9.92 -2.51
N GLU A 28 2.94 10.07 -1.20
CA GLU A 28 4.18 9.78 -0.53
C GLU A 28 4.57 8.40 -1.05
N SER A 29 5.72 8.30 -1.71
CA SER A 29 6.32 7.01 -2.06
C SER A 29 6.51 6.29 -0.74
N LYS A 30 5.47 5.56 -0.31
CA LYS A 30 5.46 4.83 0.95
C LYS A 30 6.67 3.94 0.87
N LYS A 31 7.63 4.16 1.78
CA LYS A 31 8.80 3.29 1.86
C LYS A 31 8.28 1.85 1.91
N PRO A 32 8.89 0.93 1.15
CA PRO A 32 8.42 -0.44 1.11
C PRO A 32 8.42 -1.00 2.54
N VAL A 33 7.24 -1.39 3.01
CA VAL A 33 7.07 -2.03 4.32
C VAL A 33 7.46 -3.49 4.15
N PHE A 34 8.36 -3.95 5.01
CA PHE A 34 8.79 -5.33 5.04
C PHE A 34 8.30 -5.98 6.33
N ILE A 35 7.80 -7.21 6.21
CA ILE A 35 7.45 -8.09 7.32
C ILE A 35 8.34 -9.32 7.31
N THR A 36 8.54 -9.92 8.46
CA THR A 36 9.32 -11.13 8.68
C THR A 36 8.47 -12.39 8.48
N THR A 37 9.12 -13.56 8.42
CA THR A 37 8.43 -14.85 8.45
C THR A 37 7.57 -15.03 9.71
N ASP A 38 8.00 -14.47 10.84
CA ASP A 38 7.26 -14.55 12.11
C ASP A 38 5.96 -13.73 12.04
N GLU A 39 6.04 -12.52 11.50
CA GLU A 39 4.85 -11.68 11.27
C GLU A 39 3.88 -12.30 10.24
N LEU A 40 4.39 -12.97 9.19
CA LEU A 40 3.56 -13.74 8.26
C LEU A 40 2.83 -14.91 8.95
N LYS A 41 3.54 -15.60 9.85
CA LYS A 41 2.99 -16.71 10.61
C LYS A 41 1.83 -16.26 11.51
N GLU A 42 2.00 -15.13 12.19
CA GLU A 42 0.96 -14.51 12.99
C GLU A 42 -0.22 -14.06 12.14
N ARG A 43 0.03 -13.40 11.00
CA ARG A 43 -1.00 -12.92 10.08
C ARG A 43 -1.85 -14.05 9.50
N TRP A 44 -1.24 -15.15 9.09
CA TRP A 44 -1.93 -16.29 8.48
C TRP A 44 -2.43 -17.32 9.50
N TYR A 45 -2.19 -17.09 10.79
CA TYR A 45 -2.51 -18.04 11.86
C TYR A 45 -2.06 -19.47 11.53
N CYS A 46 -0.85 -19.62 10.97
CA CYS A 46 -0.40 -20.87 10.40
C CYS A 46 0.94 -21.37 10.99
N LYS A 47 1.41 -22.55 10.56
CA LYS A 47 2.73 -23.07 10.91
C LYS A 47 3.75 -22.64 9.86
N TYR A 48 5.03 -22.50 10.26
CA TYR A 48 6.13 -22.20 9.33
C TYR A 48 6.17 -23.13 8.12
N ALA A 49 5.85 -24.42 8.30
CA ALA A 49 5.80 -25.40 7.22
C ALA A 49 4.86 -24.99 6.08
N LEU A 50 3.72 -24.34 6.38
CA LEU A 50 2.81 -23.82 5.38
C LEU A 50 3.45 -22.67 4.61
N ILE A 51 4.09 -21.73 5.30
CA ILE A 51 4.79 -20.60 4.67
C ILE A 51 5.88 -21.11 3.72
N TYR A 52 6.73 -22.04 4.16
CA TYR A 52 7.75 -22.65 3.30
C TYR A 52 7.14 -23.43 2.14
N SER A 53 5.99 -24.07 2.32
CA SER A 53 5.27 -24.71 1.22
C SER A 53 4.78 -23.68 0.20
N GLN A 54 4.29 -22.52 0.63
CA GLN A 54 3.86 -21.46 -0.28
C GLN A 54 5.07 -20.83 -0.99
N MET A 55 6.20 -20.68 -0.30
CA MET A 55 7.46 -20.29 -0.94
C MET A 55 7.88 -21.24 -2.07
N LYS A 56 7.76 -22.55 -1.88
CA LYS A 56 8.01 -23.53 -2.95
C LYS A 56 7.00 -23.43 -4.11
N LYS A 57 5.80 -22.92 -3.85
CA LYS A 57 4.75 -22.67 -4.84
C LYS A 57 4.84 -21.30 -5.52
N GLY A 58 5.84 -20.48 -5.16
CA GLY A 58 6.08 -19.18 -5.79
C GLY A 58 5.76 -17.97 -4.94
N LEU A 59 5.54 -18.11 -3.62
CA LEU A 59 5.36 -16.95 -2.73
C LEU A 59 6.54 -15.97 -2.89
N PRO A 60 6.28 -14.68 -3.22
CA PRO A 60 7.35 -13.74 -3.53
C PRO A 60 8.20 -13.42 -2.29
N SER A 61 9.46 -13.85 -2.28
CA SER A 61 10.42 -13.49 -1.22
C SER A 61 11.16 -12.19 -1.59
N CYS A 62 11.29 -11.25 -0.66
CA CYS A 62 11.89 -9.95 -0.96
C CYS A 62 12.91 -9.59 0.12
N LYS A 63 14.14 -10.08 -0.06
CA LYS A 63 15.34 -9.83 0.75
C LYS A 63 15.52 -10.76 1.96
N VAL A 64 16.72 -11.34 2.04
CA VAL A 64 17.24 -11.97 3.26
C VAL A 64 18.14 -10.93 3.94
N SER A 65 17.93 -10.68 5.23
CA SER A 65 18.76 -9.78 6.04
C SER A 65 19.29 -10.56 7.24
N GLY A 66 20.56 -10.96 7.14
CA GLY A 66 21.16 -11.90 8.10
C GLY A 66 20.44 -13.25 8.07
N THR A 67 19.90 -13.68 9.21
CA THR A 67 19.11 -14.92 9.33
C THR A 67 17.61 -14.71 9.10
N LYS A 68 17.16 -13.46 8.95
CA LYS A 68 15.73 -13.15 8.79
C LYS A 68 15.37 -13.03 7.32
N MET A 69 14.25 -13.67 6.96
CA MET A 69 13.64 -13.47 5.66
C MET A 69 12.60 -12.37 5.75
N LEU A 70 12.70 -11.42 4.84
CA LEU A 70 11.80 -10.28 4.74
C LEU A 70 10.93 -10.43 3.49
N PHE A 71 9.70 -9.97 3.64
CA PHE A 71 8.68 -10.01 2.61
C PHE A 71 8.11 -8.61 2.49
N ARG A 72 7.99 -8.11 1.26
CA ARG A 72 7.35 -6.81 1.05
C ARG A 72 5.86 -6.98 1.29
N LEU A 73 5.32 -6.29 2.28
CA LEU A 73 3.92 -6.45 2.71
C LEU A 73 2.94 -6.25 1.55
N SER A 74 3.14 -5.23 0.72
CA SER A 74 2.25 -4.96 -0.42
C SER A 74 2.18 -6.13 -1.42
N VAL A 75 3.29 -6.83 -1.62
CA VAL A 75 3.36 -7.98 -2.55
C VAL A 75 2.70 -9.21 -1.94
N ILE A 76 2.86 -9.40 -0.62
CA ILE A 76 2.14 -10.45 0.10
C ILE A 76 0.62 -10.19 0.04
N GLU A 77 0.18 -8.96 0.23
CA GLU A 77 -1.25 -8.60 0.17
C GLU A 77 -1.85 -8.80 -1.23
N GLU A 78 -1.08 -8.56 -2.29
CA GLU A 78 -1.49 -8.87 -3.66
C GLU A 78 -1.57 -10.39 -3.88
N TRP A 79 -0.55 -11.13 -3.45
CA TRP A 79 -0.54 -12.59 -3.52
C TRP A 79 -1.70 -13.23 -2.75
N GLU A 80 -2.01 -12.70 -1.56
CA GLU A 80 -3.12 -13.15 -0.72
C GLU A 80 -4.44 -13.10 -1.50
N LYS A 81 -4.73 -11.99 -2.20
CA LYS A 81 -5.96 -11.82 -2.99
C LYS A 81 -6.10 -12.79 -4.16
N GLU A 82 -4.99 -13.27 -4.69
CA GLU A 82 -4.98 -14.19 -5.84
C GLU A 82 -5.05 -15.67 -5.42
N ASN A 83 -4.70 -15.98 -4.17
CA ASN A 83 -4.50 -17.36 -3.71
C ASN A 83 -5.38 -17.78 -2.52
N PHE A 84 -6.08 -16.84 -1.87
CA PHE A 84 -6.99 -17.05 -0.74
C PHE A 84 -8.31 -16.33 -0.98
#